data_AF-A0A5K7YGR8-F1
#
_entry.id   AF-A0A5K7YGR8-F1
#
_cell.length_a   1.000
_cell.length_b   1.000
_cell.length_c   1.000
_cell.angle_alpha   90.00
_cell.angle_beta   90.00
_cell.angle_gamma   90.00
#
_symmetry.space_group_name_H-M   'P 1'
#
loop_
_entity.id
_entity.type
_entity.pdbx_description
1 polymer ?
#
loop_
_entity_poly.entity_id
_entity_poly.type
_entity_poly.pdbx_seq_one_letter_code
_entity_poly.pdbx_strand_id
1 'polypeptide(L)' 'MGRIATINALEIDLGKTLLAFQCHSLKPSDLSENQLQRIKEVETQLGVSLVAVDA' A
#
# COMPACT_ATOMS: atom_id res chain seq x y z
N MET A 1 -5.62 19.38 -12.25
CA MET A 1 -5.29 18.00 -12.65
C MET A 1 -6.12 17.05 -11.79
N GLY A 2 -6.78 16.04 -12.37
CA GLY A 2 -7.66 15.14 -11.62
C GLY A 2 -6.87 14.08 -10.84
N ARG A 3 -7.47 13.51 -9.79
CA ARG A 3 -6.82 12.50 -8.91
C ARG A 3 -6.20 11.34 -9.68
N ILE A 4 -6.90 10.81 -10.68
CA ILE A 4 -6.43 9.68 -11.49
C ILE A 4 -5.22 10.07 -12.35
N ALA A 5 -5.19 11.27 -12.92
CA ALA A 5 -4.06 11.72 -13.72
C ALA A 5 -2.78 11.86 -12.87
N THR A 6 -2.92 12.30 -11.62
CA THR A 6 -1.80 12.36 -10.67
C THR A 6 -1.29 10.97 -10.32
N ILE A 7 -2.17 10.00 -10.07
CA ILE A 7 -1.79 8.62 -9.75
C ILE A 7 -1.08 7.97 -10.94
N ASN A 8 -1.63 8.10 -12.15
CA ASN A 8 -1.03 7.50 -13.35
C ASN A 8 0.38 8.03 -13.63
N ALA A 9 0.60 9.33 -13.42
CA ALA A 9 1.94 9.92 -13.57
C ALA A 9 2.94 9.29 -12.59
N LEU A 10 2.52 9.04 -11.35
CA LEU A 10 3.34 8.39 -10.33
C LEU A 10 3.58 6.91 -10.64
N GLU A 11 2.58 6.18 -11.13
CA GLU A 11 2.74 4.79 -11.55
C GLU A 11 3.79 4.62 -12.65
N ILE A 12 3.79 5.55 -13.63
CA ILE A 12 4.77 5.59 -14.72
C ILE A 12 6.17 5.83 -14.16
N ASP A 13 6.33 6.79 -13.24
CA ASP A 13 7.62 7.13 -12.63
C ASP A 13 8.20 5.97 -11.80
N LEU A 14 7.37 5.31 -11.00
CA LEU A 14 7.78 4.18 -10.16
C LEU A 14 7.97 2.88 -10.95
N GLY A 15 7.38 2.77 -12.15
CA GLY A 15 7.28 1.51 -12.89
C GLY A 15 6.45 0.46 -12.15
N LYS A 16 5.46 0.91 -11.35
CA LYS A 16 4.59 0.06 -10.52
C LYS A 16 3.15 0.53 -10.63
N THR A 17 2.21 -0.41 -10.67
CA THR A 17 0.79 -0.12 -10.49
C THR A 17 0.50 0.13 -9.01
N LEU A 18 -0.28 1.17 -8.71
CA LEU A 18 -0.67 1.58 -7.38
C LEU A 18 -2.14 1.26 -7.13
N LEU A 19 -2.43 0.72 -5.94
CA LEU A 19 -3.80 0.56 -5.46
C LEU A 19 -4.13 1.73 -4.53
N ALA A 20 -5.14 2.52 -4.89
CA ALA A 20 -5.61 3.63 -4.07
C ALA A 20 -6.84 3.21 -3.23
N PHE A 21 -6.73 3.32 -1.91
CA PHE A 21 -7.81 3.02 -0.98
C PHE A 21 -8.32 4.30 -0.29
N GLN A 22 -9.62 4.57 -0.34
CA GLN A 22 -10.26 5.69 0.35
C GLN A 22 -11.67 5.31 0.82
N CYS A 23 -11.77 4.38 1.76
CA CYS A 23 -13.05 4.08 2.42
C CYS A 23 -13.19 4.83 3.75
N HIS A 24 -12.09 4.96 4.49
CA HIS A 24 -11.99 5.68 5.76
C HIS A 24 -10.65 6.44 5.81
N SER A 25 -10.54 7.45 6.67
CA SER A 25 -9.28 8.19 6.90
C SER A 25 -8.30 7.32 7.69
N LEU A 26 -7.67 6.37 7.00
CA LEU A 26 -6.64 5.50 7.56
C LEU A 26 -5.27 6.14 7.31
N LYS A 27 -4.44 6.21 8.36
CA LYS A 27 -3.05 6.64 8.24
C LYS A 27 -2.18 5.40 8.03
N PRO A 28 -1.29 5.36 7.02
CA PRO A 28 -0.32 4.28 6.92
C PRO A 28 0.54 4.20 8.18
N SER A 29 0.69 3.01 8.75
CA SER A 29 1.54 2.81 9.92
C SER A 29 3.02 2.86 9.53
N ASP A 30 3.86 3.40 10.42
CA ASP A 30 5.30 3.27 10.30
C ASP A 30 5.73 1.88 10.79
N LEU A 31 6.47 1.14 9.96
CA LEU A 31 6.83 -0.25 10.22
C LEU A 31 8.34 -0.42 10.24
N SER A 32 8.84 -1.11 11.27
CA SER A 32 10.20 -1.65 11.24
C SER A 32 10.34 -2.76 10.19
N GLU A 33 11.58 -3.03 9.77
CA GLU A 33 11.89 -4.12 8.84
C GLU A 33 11.37 -5.48 9.33
N ASN A 34 11.49 -5.76 10.64
CA ASN A 34 11.00 -7.01 11.21
C ASN A 34 9.47 -7.14 11.10
N GLN A 35 8.73 -6.06 11.36
CA GLN A 35 7.28 -6.06 11.22
C GLN A 35 6.87 -6.25 9.76
N LEU A 36 7.55 -5.56 8.84
CA LEU A 36 7.29 -5.68 7.41
C LEU A 36 7.56 -7.11 6.90
N GLN A 37 8.63 -7.76 7.38
CA GLN A 37 8.95 -9.15 7.05
C GLN A 37 7.83 -10.10 7.47
N ARG A 38 7.33 -9.95 8.71
CA ARG A 38 6.22 -10.78 9.23
C ARG A 38 4.93 -10.59 8.43
N ILE A 39 4.65 -9.36 7.98
CA ILE A 39 3.48 -9.10 7.11
C ILE A 39 3.62 -9.89 5.81
N LYS A 40 4.78 -9.82 5.15
CA LYS A 40 5.03 -10.54 3.88
C LYS A 40 4.88 -12.06 4.00
N GLU A 41 5.30 -12.63 5.12
CA GLU A 41 5.10 -14.06 5.41
C GLU A 41 3.61 -14.42 5.44
N VAL A 42 2.80 -13.61 6.12
CA VAL A 42 1.34 -13.81 6.21
C VAL A 42 0.66 -13.57 4.85
N GLU A 43 1.05 -12.54 4.11
CA GLU A 43 0.57 -12.27 2.74
C GLU A 43 0.77 -13.48 1.84
N THR A 44 1.95 -14.11 1.91
CA THR A 44 2.28 -15.31 1.12
C THR A 44 1.41 -16.50 1.51
N GLN A 45 1.15 -16.69 2.81
CA GLN A 45 0.31 -17.79 3.30
C GLN A 45 -1.16 -17.64 2.90
N LEU A 46 -1.67 -16.40 2.89
CA LEU A 46 -3.08 -16.12 2.65
C LEU A 46 -3.39 -15.82 1.17
N GLY A 47 -2.38 -15.52 0.35
CA GLY A 47 -2.56 -15.13 -1.05
C GLY A 47 -3.21 -13.76 -1.22
N VAL A 48 -3.00 -12.84 -0.27
CA VAL A 48 -3.53 -11.47 -0.29
C VAL A 48 -2.45 -10.46 0.04
N SER A 49 -2.65 -9.21 -0.36
CA SER A 49 -1.84 -8.08 0.11
C SER A 49 -2.48 -7.41 1.31
N LEU A 50 -1.67 -7.08 2.31
CA LEU A 50 -2.07 -6.41 3.54
C LEU A 50 -1.47 -4.99 3.57
N VAL A 51 -2.28 -4.03 4.02
CA VAL A 51 -1.85 -2.64 4.20
C VAL A 51 -1.94 -2.31 5.69
N ALA A 52 -0.80 -2.05 6.33
CA ALA A 52 -0.78 -1.66 7.73
C ALA A 52 -1.19 -0.19 7.89
N VAL A 53 -2.14 0.05 8.80
CA VAL A 53 -2.70 1.37 9.07
C VAL A 53 -2.91 1.57 10.57
N ASP A 54 -2.81 2.81 11.03
CA ASP A 54 -3.13 3.19 12.39
C ASP A 54 -4.67 3.25 12.55
N ALA A 55 -5.17 2.63 13.62
CA ALA A 55 -6.58 2.62 14.00
C ALA A 55 -6.96 3.82 14.88
#